data_AF-A0A4R3NWW2-F1
#
_entry.id   AF-A0A4R3NWW2-F1
#
_cell.length_a   1.000
_cell.length_b   1.000
_cell.length_c   1.000
_cell.angle_alpha   90.00
_cell.angle_beta   90.00
_cell.angle_gamma   90.00
#
_symmetry.space_group_name_H-M   'P 1'
#
loop_
_entity.id
_entity.type
_entity.pdbx_description
1 polymer ?
#
loop_
_entity_poly.entity_id
_entity_poly.type
_entity_poly.pdbx_seq_one_letter_code
_entity_poly.pdbx_strand_id
1 'polypeptide(L)'
;MESAYSASHIHAIYSPRTGPHNKGLYNQLRALTHSQVSMQTKIKTPMPLKTDRFLTATNRRTKTLKGIRTMTAGAFVVFGAVMMAGFASPRQAHAEFRVCNDTANLVGVAVGYRDDDGWISEGWWQLPATTCATVVSGPLESRYYYLYAEDASGNGRWTGYTNMCVAEDEFKIVGVDDCFARGYQQMGFSEYDTGREESWTVQLSDKPSTQESQN
;
A
#
# COMPACT_ATOMS: atom_id res chain seq x y z
N MET A 1 -23.18 13.66 -37.99
CA MET A 1 -22.01 13.93 -38.84
C MET A 1 -20.92 14.48 -37.91
N GLU A 2 -19.65 14.19 -38.18
CA GLU A 2 -18.45 14.49 -37.36
C GLU A 2 -18.01 13.42 -36.34
N SER A 3 -17.33 12.39 -36.84
CA SER A 3 -16.24 11.70 -36.12
C SER A 3 -15.47 10.82 -37.11
N ALA A 4 -14.64 11.45 -37.94
CA ALA A 4 -13.71 10.74 -38.82
C ALA A 4 -12.54 11.64 -39.23
N TYR A 5 -11.83 12.22 -38.27
CA TYR A 5 -10.58 12.96 -38.52
C TYR A 5 -9.69 12.84 -37.29
N SER A 6 -9.01 11.70 -37.10
CA SER A 6 -7.70 11.61 -36.39
C SER A 6 -7.27 10.15 -36.24
N ALA A 7 -6.99 9.45 -37.34
CA ALA A 7 -6.40 8.10 -37.28
C ALA A 7 -5.44 7.77 -38.43
N SER A 8 -4.97 8.76 -39.20
CA SER A 8 -4.14 8.52 -40.40
C SER A 8 -2.73 9.16 -40.36
N HIS A 9 -2.21 9.55 -39.19
CA HIS A 9 -0.90 10.20 -39.10
C HIS A 9 0.13 9.54 -38.17
N ILE A 10 -0.09 8.32 -37.68
CA ILE A 10 0.91 7.60 -36.86
C ILE A 10 1.16 6.18 -37.40
N HIS A 11 1.35 6.02 -38.71
CA HIS A 11 1.70 4.73 -39.30
C HIS A 11 2.83 4.79 -40.35
N ALA A 12 3.63 5.87 -40.35
CA ALA A 12 4.66 6.09 -41.37
C ALA A 12 6.11 6.15 -40.87
N ILE A 13 6.42 5.78 -39.61
CA ILE A 13 7.80 5.88 -39.09
C ILE A 13 8.46 4.52 -38.77
N TYR A 14 7.73 3.41 -38.76
CA TYR A 14 8.34 2.09 -38.48
C TYR A 14 8.14 1.09 -39.62
N SER A 15 8.94 1.24 -40.68
CA SER A 15 9.13 0.19 -41.69
C SER A 15 10.51 -0.45 -41.48
N PRO A 16 10.60 -1.73 -41.06
CA PRO A 16 11.88 -2.39 -40.88
C PRO A 16 12.40 -2.90 -42.23
N ARG A 17 13.23 -2.11 -42.91
CA ARG A 17 14.20 -2.65 -43.87
C ARG A 17 15.39 -3.22 -43.11
N THR A 18 15.35 -4.50 -42.75
CA THR A 18 16.56 -5.21 -42.30
C THR A 18 16.72 -6.51 -43.07
N GLY A 19 17.85 -6.64 -43.76
CA GLY A 19 18.22 -7.80 -44.55
C GLY A 19 18.55 -9.04 -43.70
N PRO A 20 18.88 -10.19 -44.34
CA PRO A 20 18.90 -11.51 -43.70
C PRO A 20 20.00 -11.74 -42.66
N HIS A 21 20.87 -10.76 -42.38
CA HIS A 21 22.01 -10.91 -41.49
C HIS A 21 21.73 -10.65 -39.99
N ASN A 22 20.52 -10.24 -39.59
CA ASN A 22 20.27 -9.80 -38.20
C ASN A 22 19.17 -10.57 -37.46
N LYS A 23 18.85 -11.79 -37.91
CA LYS A 23 17.85 -12.66 -37.25
C LYS A 23 18.31 -13.16 -35.87
N GLY A 24 19.62 -13.23 -35.63
CA GLY A 24 20.19 -13.64 -34.34
C GLY A 24 19.92 -12.63 -33.22
N LEU A 25 20.15 -11.34 -33.50
CA LEU A 25 19.97 -10.28 -32.51
C LEU A 25 18.49 -10.05 -32.16
N TYR A 26 17.59 -10.18 -33.13
CA TYR A 26 16.14 -10.06 -32.90
C TYR A 26 15.59 -11.17 -31.99
N ASN A 27 16.05 -12.41 -32.17
CA ASN A 27 15.65 -13.51 -31.29
C ASN A 27 16.27 -13.40 -29.89
N GLN A 28 17.47 -12.82 -29.78
CA GLN A 28 18.11 -12.54 -28.48
C GLN A 28 17.37 -11.43 -27.71
N LEU A 29 16.91 -10.38 -28.40
CA LEU A 29 16.08 -9.32 -27.81
C LEU A 29 14.68 -9.82 -27.42
N ARG A 30 14.10 -10.78 -28.16
CA ARG A 30 12.81 -11.42 -27.82
C ARG A 30 12.91 -12.38 -26.63
N ALA A 31 14.06 -13.01 -26.40
CA ALA A 31 14.30 -13.82 -25.21
C ALA A 31 14.35 -12.96 -23.93
N LEU A 32 14.77 -11.70 -24.04
CA LEU A 32 14.78 -10.76 -22.92
C LEU A 32 13.38 -10.23 -22.57
N THR A 33 12.44 -10.17 -23.52
CA THR A 33 11.06 -9.73 -23.23
C THR A 33 10.17 -10.81 -22.64
N HIS A 34 10.49 -12.10 -22.82
CA HIS A 34 9.73 -13.21 -22.22
C HIS A 34 10.08 -13.49 -20.74
N SER A 35 11.22 -12.99 -20.23
CA SER A 35 11.57 -13.18 -18.81
C SER A 35 10.83 -12.20 -17.87
N GLN A 36 10.21 -11.15 -18.41
CA GLN A 36 9.61 -10.06 -17.62
C GLN A 36 8.13 -10.31 -17.25
N VAL A 37 7.48 -11.33 -17.83
CA VAL A 37 6.05 -11.61 -17.56
C VAL A 37 5.85 -12.49 -16.30
N SER A 38 6.92 -13.06 -15.74
CA SER A 38 6.82 -13.99 -14.60
C SER A 38 6.97 -13.34 -13.21
N MET A 39 7.17 -12.01 -13.11
CA MET A 39 7.49 -11.33 -11.84
C MET A 39 6.32 -10.61 -11.15
N GLN A 40 5.08 -10.79 -11.60
CA GLN A 40 3.91 -10.08 -11.03
C GLN A 40 3.21 -10.81 -9.86
N THR A 41 3.89 -11.68 -9.10
CA THR A 41 3.23 -12.44 -8.01
C THR A 41 3.96 -12.51 -6.68
N LYS A 42 5.03 -11.72 -6.47
CA LYS A 42 5.58 -11.52 -5.12
C LYS A 42 4.87 -10.36 -4.43
N ILE A 43 3.59 -10.54 -4.17
CA ILE A 43 2.94 -9.81 -3.08
C ILE A 43 3.69 -10.24 -1.83
N LYS A 44 4.28 -9.28 -1.09
CA LYS A 44 4.89 -9.47 0.24
C LYS A 44 3.93 -10.34 1.06
N THR A 45 4.22 -11.63 1.14
CA THR A 45 3.30 -12.59 1.76
C THR A 45 3.21 -12.24 3.23
N PRO A 46 1.99 -12.05 3.79
CA PRO A 46 1.85 -11.83 5.22
C PRO A 46 2.43 -13.04 5.96
N MET A 47 3.29 -12.80 6.95
CA MET A 47 3.77 -13.84 7.85
C MET A 47 2.57 -14.61 8.45
N PRO A 48 2.64 -15.95 8.60
CA PRO A 48 1.57 -16.71 9.19
C PRO A 48 1.44 -16.36 10.67
N LEU A 49 0.40 -15.59 11.01
CA LEU A 49 -0.04 -15.36 12.38
C LEU A 49 -0.42 -16.70 13.01
N LYS A 50 0.25 -17.02 14.12
CA LYS A 50 0.03 -18.21 14.92
C LYS A 50 -1.40 -18.19 15.47
N THR A 51 -2.21 -19.15 15.04
CA THR A 51 -3.62 -19.24 15.42
C THR A 51 -3.74 -19.71 16.87
N ASP A 52 -3.96 -18.78 17.79
CA ASP A 52 -4.32 -19.14 19.16
C ASP A 52 -5.71 -19.77 19.16
N ARG A 53 -5.75 -21.04 19.59
CA ARG A 53 -6.96 -21.83 19.77
C ARG A 53 -7.80 -21.21 20.88
N PHE A 54 -8.76 -20.37 20.51
CA PHE A 54 -9.85 -19.97 21.40
C PHE A 54 -10.75 -21.18 21.68
N LEU A 55 -10.56 -21.77 22.86
CA LEU A 55 -11.45 -22.79 23.42
C LEU A 55 -12.85 -22.18 23.59
N THR A 56 -13.82 -22.76 22.89
CA THR A 56 -15.22 -22.39 22.92
C THR A 56 -15.83 -22.82 24.25
N ALA A 57 -15.99 -21.88 25.19
CA ALA A 57 -16.75 -22.12 26.42
C ALA A 57 -18.25 -22.12 26.11
N THR A 58 -18.79 -23.30 25.82
CA THR A 58 -20.23 -23.55 25.77
C THR A 58 -20.72 -23.87 27.19
N ASN A 59 -21.49 -22.99 27.85
CA ASN A 59 -22.42 -23.47 28.89
C ASN A 59 -23.60 -22.54 29.22
N ARG A 60 -24.78 -23.08 28.92
CA ARG A 60 -26.07 -23.06 29.65
C ARG A 60 -26.39 -21.88 30.58
N ARG A 61 -27.57 -21.29 30.35
CA ARG A 61 -28.83 -21.66 31.05
C ARG A 61 -30.00 -20.87 30.47
N THR A 62 -30.80 -21.51 29.63
CA THR A 62 -32.15 -21.07 29.28
C THR A 62 -33.03 -21.18 30.53
N LYS A 63 -33.44 -20.05 31.12
CA LYS A 63 -34.51 -20.02 32.11
C LYS A 63 -35.83 -19.77 31.40
N THR A 64 -36.61 -20.83 31.32
CA THR A 64 -38.05 -20.83 31.00
C THR A 64 -38.81 -20.09 32.10
N LEU A 65 -39.64 -19.11 31.75
CA LEU A 65 -40.75 -18.55 32.56
C LEU A 65 -41.65 -17.79 31.56
N LYS A 66 -42.66 -18.43 30.96
CA LYS A 66 -44.04 -18.57 31.49
C LYS A 66 -44.65 -17.21 31.84
N GLY A 67 -45.44 -16.67 30.91
CA GLY A 67 -46.17 -15.42 31.13
C GLY A 67 -46.92 -14.93 29.90
N ILE A 68 -47.87 -15.73 29.42
CA ILE A 68 -48.89 -15.29 28.45
C ILE A 68 -49.76 -14.23 29.15
N ARG A 69 -49.74 -12.99 28.64
CA ARG A 69 -50.83 -12.04 28.80
C ARG A 69 -51.18 -11.49 27.42
N THR A 70 -52.21 -12.09 26.84
CA THR A 70 -52.98 -11.54 25.73
C THR A 70 -53.61 -10.21 26.16
N MET A 71 -53.22 -9.11 25.53
CA MET A 71 -53.98 -7.87 25.54
C MET A 71 -54.18 -7.37 24.11
N THR A 72 -55.39 -7.62 23.63
CA THR A 72 -56.25 -6.75 22.82
C THR A 72 -55.66 -6.00 21.62
N ALA A 73 -56.28 -6.32 20.47
CA ALA A 73 -56.16 -5.71 19.16
C ALA A 73 -56.22 -4.17 19.15
N GLY A 74 -55.39 -3.57 18.30
CA GLY A 74 -55.50 -2.16 17.92
C GLY A 74 -54.24 -1.63 17.22
N ALA A 75 -54.30 -1.61 15.88
CA ALA A 75 -53.59 -0.70 14.97
C ALA A 75 -52.07 -0.46 15.18
N PHE A 76 -51.25 -0.82 14.19
CA PHE A 76 -50.58 0.15 13.30
C PHE A 76 -49.76 -0.61 12.24
N VAL A 77 -50.12 -0.35 10.99
CA VAL A 77 -49.39 -0.73 9.78
C VAL A 77 -48.07 0.03 9.76
N VAL A 78 -46.95 -0.60 10.13
CA VAL A 78 -45.60 -0.16 9.72
C VAL A 78 -44.69 -1.39 9.65
N PHE A 79 -44.89 -2.24 8.66
CA PHE A 79 -43.99 -3.34 8.32
C PHE A 79 -43.30 -2.97 7.01
N GLY A 80 -42.15 -2.28 7.07
CA GLY A 80 -41.51 -1.78 5.85
C GLY A 80 -40.36 -0.81 6.04
N ALA A 81 -39.47 -1.06 7.00
CA ALA A 81 -38.17 -0.41 7.02
C ALA A 81 -37.14 -1.45 7.47
N VAL A 82 -36.87 -2.43 6.59
CA VAL A 82 -35.69 -3.28 6.74
C VAL A 82 -34.49 -2.37 6.54
N MET A 83 -33.94 -1.96 7.68
CA MET A 83 -32.62 -1.37 7.87
C MET A 83 -31.58 -2.05 6.96
N MET A 84 -31.31 -1.45 5.81
CA MET A 84 -30.18 -1.77 4.96
C MET A 84 -28.96 -1.02 5.50
N ALA A 85 -28.59 -1.33 6.75
CA ALA A 85 -27.35 -0.84 7.35
C ALA A 85 -26.20 -1.58 6.68
N GLY A 86 -25.51 -0.89 5.77
CA GLY A 86 -24.35 -1.41 5.05
C GLY A 86 -23.31 -1.97 6.01
N PHE A 87 -22.88 -3.21 5.73
CA PHE A 87 -21.80 -3.88 6.43
C PHE A 87 -20.46 -3.18 6.13
N ALA A 88 -20.14 -2.14 6.89
CA ALA A 88 -18.76 -1.68 7.02
C ALA A 88 -18.06 -2.65 7.98
N SER A 89 -17.33 -3.62 7.43
CA SER A 89 -16.49 -4.51 8.24
C SER A 89 -15.49 -3.64 9.03
N PRO A 90 -15.47 -3.73 10.38
CA PRO A 90 -14.44 -3.06 11.15
C PRO A 90 -13.10 -3.66 10.72
N ARG A 91 -12.21 -2.84 10.15
CA ARG A 91 -10.81 -3.21 10.01
C ARG A 91 -10.31 -3.39 11.44
N GLN A 92 -9.85 -4.58 11.79
CA GLN A 92 -9.22 -4.82 13.08
C GLN A 92 -8.16 -3.74 13.29
N ALA A 93 -8.28 -3.00 14.39
CA ALA A 93 -7.29 -2.00 14.77
C ALA A 93 -6.04 -2.77 15.21
N HIS A 94 -5.21 -3.10 14.23
CA HIS A 94 -3.86 -3.60 14.48
C HIS A 94 -2.97 -2.40 14.75
N ALA A 95 -2.14 -2.54 15.78
CA ALA A 95 -1.02 -1.66 16.01
C ALA A 95 -0.06 -1.82 14.81
N GLU A 96 0.03 -0.81 13.93
CA GLU A 96 0.78 -0.87 12.67
C GLU A 96 1.06 0.54 12.10
N PHE A 97 2.09 0.66 11.25
CA PHE A 97 2.34 1.87 10.46
C PHE A 97 1.73 1.67 9.09
N ARG A 98 0.73 2.48 8.75
CA ARG A 98 -0.04 2.37 7.52
C ARG A 98 0.12 3.59 6.64
N VAL A 99 0.15 3.37 5.33
CA VAL A 99 0.21 4.43 4.32
C VAL A 99 -0.99 4.26 3.40
N CYS A 100 -1.74 5.34 3.21
CA CYS A 100 -2.88 5.43 2.32
C CYS A 100 -2.52 6.31 1.14
N ASN A 101 -2.72 5.79 -0.07
CA ASN A 101 -2.57 6.52 -1.31
C ASN A 101 -3.93 7.08 -1.74
N ASP A 102 -4.18 8.37 -1.52
CA ASP A 102 -5.41 9.06 -1.93
C ASP A 102 -5.28 9.71 -3.32
N THR A 103 -4.18 9.44 -4.04
CA THR A 103 -3.95 9.90 -5.41
C THR A 103 -4.61 8.98 -6.45
N ALA A 104 -4.67 9.46 -7.69
CA ALA A 104 -5.14 8.67 -8.83
C ALA A 104 -4.05 7.75 -9.44
N ASN A 105 -2.79 7.86 -8.98
CA ASN A 105 -1.65 7.16 -9.55
C ASN A 105 -1.20 6.00 -8.67
N LEU A 106 -0.47 5.04 -9.25
CA LEU A 106 0.31 4.08 -8.48
C LEU A 106 1.44 4.82 -7.76
N VAL A 107 1.62 4.56 -6.47
CA VAL A 107 2.69 5.15 -5.66
C VAL A 107 3.60 4.06 -5.11
N GLY A 108 4.90 4.22 -5.32
CA GLY A 108 5.96 3.47 -4.66
C GLY A 108 6.29 4.09 -3.31
N VAL A 109 6.42 3.27 -2.27
CA VAL A 109 6.71 3.72 -0.90
C VAL A 109 7.93 3.00 -0.37
N ALA A 110 8.75 3.71 0.41
CA ALA A 110 9.81 3.19 1.25
C ALA A 110 9.69 3.80 2.65
N VAL A 111 10.06 3.03 3.68
CA VAL A 111 10.03 3.46 5.08
C VAL A 111 11.40 3.26 5.70
N GLY A 112 11.79 4.19 6.56
CA GLY A 112 12.96 4.08 7.41
C GLY A 112 12.60 4.23 8.88
N TYR A 113 13.35 3.55 9.74
CA TYR A 113 13.15 3.57 11.19
C TYR A 113 14.44 3.20 11.91
N ARG A 114 14.47 3.38 13.23
CA ARG A 114 15.55 2.87 14.08
C ARG A 114 15.10 1.57 14.76
N ASP A 115 16.03 0.64 14.81
CA ASP A 115 15.92 -0.66 15.49
C ASP A 115 17.21 -0.89 16.29
N ASP A 116 17.33 -2.05 16.96
CA ASP A 116 18.52 -2.45 17.71
C ASP A 116 19.79 -2.50 16.85
N ASP A 117 19.65 -2.85 15.57
CA ASP A 117 20.73 -2.87 14.57
C ASP A 117 21.08 -1.46 14.02
N GLY A 118 20.39 -0.42 14.49
CA GLY A 118 20.59 0.96 14.09
C GLY A 118 19.55 1.43 13.07
N TRP A 119 19.99 2.23 12.09
CA TRP A 119 19.11 2.75 11.06
C TRP A 119 18.77 1.68 10.03
N ILE A 120 17.50 1.52 9.71
CA ILE A 120 17.00 0.59 8.70
C ILE A 120 16.14 1.36 7.71
N SER A 121 16.27 1.05 6.42
CA SER A 121 15.32 1.44 5.38
C SER A 121 14.84 0.21 4.60
N GLU A 122 13.55 0.14 4.32
CA GLU A 122 12.94 -0.91 3.49
C GLU A 122 11.95 -0.33 2.48
N GLY A 123 11.70 -1.07 1.41
CA GLY A 123 10.85 -0.71 0.26
C GLY A 123 10.84 -1.86 -0.75
N TRP A 124 10.18 -1.83 -1.91
CA TRP A 124 9.20 -0.85 -2.39
C TRP A 124 7.80 -1.43 -2.21
N TRP A 125 6.97 -0.79 -1.39
CA TRP A 125 5.54 -1.10 -1.43
C TRP A 125 4.91 -0.42 -2.62
N GLN A 126 4.07 -1.16 -3.33
CA GLN A 126 3.27 -0.64 -4.43
C GLN A 126 1.85 -0.41 -3.93
N LEU A 127 1.42 0.86 -3.89
CA LEU A 127 0.10 1.25 -3.45
C LEU A 127 -0.70 1.75 -4.67
N PRO A 128 -1.63 0.96 -5.21
CA PRO A 128 -2.57 1.42 -6.21
C PRO A 128 -3.37 2.64 -5.74
N ALA A 129 -3.96 3.37 -6.69
CA ALA A 129 -4.81 4.52 -6.41
C ALA A 129 -5.91 4.19 -5.38
N THR A 130 -6.13 5.09 -4.43
CA THR A 130 -7.17 4.98 -3.37
C THR A 130 -7.05 3.74 -2.46
N THR A 131 -5.84 3.19 -2.29
CA THR A 131 -5.60 2.02 -1.43
C THR A 131 -4.65 2.33 -0.28
N CYS A 132 -4.67 1.50 0.77
CA CYS A 132 -3.74 1.60 1.88
C CYS A 132 -2.98 0.30 2.09
N ALA A 133 -1.70 0.40 2.45
CA ALA A 133 -0.84 -0.72 2.80
C ALA A 133 -0.21 -0.54 4.17
N THR A 134 0.02 -1.66 4.87
CA THR A 134 0.82 -1.69 6.09
C THR A 134 2.29 -1.79 5.71
N VAL A 135 3.07 -0.77 6.07
CA VAL A 135 4.51 -0.71 5.76
C VAL A 135 5.36 -1.17 6.94
N VAL A 136 4.90 -0.96 8.18
CA VAL A 136 5.48 -1.59 9.37
C VAL A 136 4.38 -2.36 10.08
N SER A 137 4.60 -3.66 10.29
CA SER A 137 3.62 -4.55 10.92
C SER A 137 3.88 -4.65 12.42
N GLY A 138 2.82 -4.74 13.21
CA GLY A 138 2.92 -4.84 14.66
C GLY A 138 3.10 -3.48 15.34
N PRO A 139 3.07 -3.46 16.69
CA PRO A 139 3.10 -2.24 17.46
C PRO A 139 4.37 -1.45 17.17
N LEU A 140 4.22 -0.13 17.02
CA LEU A 140 5.33 0.75 16.72
C LEU A 140 6.26 0.86 17.92
N GLU A 141 7.50 0.40 17.75
CA GLU A 141 8.51 0.43 18.81
C GLU A 141 9.29 1.77 18.81
N SER A 142 9.38 2.43 17.65
CA SER A 142 9.98 3.75 17.49
C SER A 142 8.95 4.89 17.60
N ARG A 143 9.40 6.08 18.05
CA ARG A 143 8.62 7.33 18.00
C ARG A 143 8.66 7.99 16.62
N TYR A 144 9.78 7.86 15.92
CA TYR A 144 9.99 8.52 14.64
C TYR A 144 10.10 7.48 13.54
N TYR A 145 9.31 7.67 12.49
CA TYR A 145 9.39 6.91 11.26
C TYR A 145 9.61 7.86 10.10
N TYR A 146 10.30 7.37 9.08
CA TYR A 146 10.73 8.16 7.94
C TYR A 146 10.07 7.57 6.71
N LEU A 147 9.44 8.40 5.88
CA LEU A 147 8.74 7.93 4.68
C LEU A 147 9.31 8.59 3.44
N TYR A 148 9.57 7.79 2.42
CA TYR A 148 9.79 8.25 1.06
C TYR A 148 8.69 7.66 0.19
N ALA A 149 8.09 8.47 -0.68
CA ALA A 149 7.16 7.96 -1.67
C ALA A 149 7.28 8.72 -2.99
N GLU A 150 7.02 8.02 -4.09
CA GLU A 150 6.96 8.62 -5.43
C GLU A 150 5.87 7.98 -6.29
N ASP A 151 5.23 8.79 -7.13
CA ASP A 151 4.31 8.27 -8.12
C ASP A 151 5.04 7.60 -9.29
N ALA A 152 4.38 6.63 -9.92
CA ALA A 152 4.92 5.90 -11.06
C ALA A 152 5.17 6.76 -12.32
N SER A 153 4.65 8.00 -12.35
CA SER A 153 4.85 8.95 -13.45
C SER A 153 6.04 9.90 -13.20
N GLY A 154 6.63 9.87 -12.01
CA GLY A 154 7.68 10.78 -11.54
C GLY A 154 7.23 12.22 -11.22
N ASN A 155 5.92 12.50 -11.20
CA ASN A 155 5.38 13.87 -11.09
C ASN A 155 5.08 14.30 -9.65
N GLY A 156 4.82 13.34 -8.77
CA GLY A 156 4.56 13.50 -7.34
C GLY A 156 5.61 12.76 -6.52
N ARG A 157 6.24 13.46 -5.58
CA ARG A 157 7.16 12.89 -4.60
C ARG A 157 6.87 13.44 -3.21
N TRP A 158 6.90 12.55 -2.22
CA TRP A 158 6.83 12.90 -0.80
C TRP A 158 8.21 12.64 -0.23
N THR A 159 8.96 13.72 -0.07
CA THR A 159 10.36 13.68 0.35
C THR A 159 10.58 14.59 1.54
N GLY A 160 11.66 14.33 2.29
CA GLY A 160 12.08 15.17 3.40
C GLY A 160 13.60 15.33 3.43
N TYR A 161 14.11 15.66 4.60
CA TYR A 161 15.51 16.05 4.79
C TYR A 161 16.40 14.92 5.34
N THR A 162 15.79 13.82 5.81
CA THR A 162 16.54 12.69 6.38
C THR A 162 16.99 11.77 5.26
N ASN A 163 18.28 11.80 4.94
CA ASN A 163 18.83 10.98 3.87
C ASN A 163 19.01 9.53 4.31
N MET A 164 18.48 8.59 3.52
CA MET A 164 18.65 7.15 3.74
C MET A 164 18.90 6.43 2.41
N CYS A 165 19.38 5.19 2.48
CA CYS A 165 19.69 4.39 1.30
C CYS A 165 18.45 3.70 0.73
N VAL A 166 18.36 3.63 -0.60
CA VAL A 166 17.28 2.97 -1.35
C VAL A 166 17.89 2.15 -2.48
N ALA A 167 17.32 0.98 -2.80
CA ALA A 167 17.71 0.16 -3.95
C ALA A 167 16.63 0.19 -5.05
N GLU A 168 16.96 -0.27 -6.25
CA GLU A 168 16.02 -0.30 -7.40
C GLU A 168 14.88 -1.31 -7.19
N ASP A 169 15.20 -2.50 -6.68
CA ASP A 169 14.24 -3.59 -6.37
C ASP A 169 13.78 -3.55 -4.89
N GLU A 170 12.85 -4.43 -4.51
CA GLU A 170 12.46 -4.62 -3.10
C GLU A 170 13.69 -4.88 -2.21
N PHE A 171 13.79 -4.13 -1.11
CA PHE A 171 15.00 -4.02 -0.30
C PHE A 171 14.72 -3.89 1.20
N LYS A 172 15.75 -4.24 1.97
CA LYS A 172 15.93 -3.88 3.37
C LYS A 172 17.42 -3.62 3.60
N ILE A 173 17.77 -2.39 3.95
CA ILE A 173 19.16 -1.91 4.08
C ILE A 173 19.38 -1.44 5.51
N VAL A 174 20.45 -1.91 6.12
CA VAL A 174 20.94 -1.40 7.42
C VAL A 174 22.00 -0.33 7.19
N GLY A 175 21.93 0.77 7.94
CA GLY A 175 22.83 1.91 7.89
C GLY A 175 22.52 2.91 6.77
N VAL A 176 22.77 4.19 7.04
CA VAL A 176 22.51 5.33 6.14
C VAL A 176 23.76 5.88 5.46
N ASP A 177 24.93 5.39 5.86
CA ASP A 177 26.22 5.87 5.37
C ASP A 177 26.61 5.19 4.04
N ASP A 178 27.37 5.93 3.23
CA ASP A 178 28.02 5.48 2.01
C ASP A 178 27.09 4.78 0.99
N CYS A 179 25.83 5.21 0.88
CA CYS A 179 24.83 4.58 0.01
C CYS A 179 25.37 4.30 -1.41
N PHE A 180 25.96 5.31 -2.06
CA PHE A 180 26.49 5.18 -3.41
C PHE A 180 27.67 4.20 -3.52
N ALA A 181 28.60 4.20 -2.55
CA ALA A 181 29.72 3.27 -2.55
C ALA A 181 29.28 1.82 -2.33
N ARG A 182 28.13 1.63 -1.67
CA ARG A 182 27.46 0.35 -1.44
C ARG A 182 26.53 -0.08 -2.59
N GLY A 183 26.42 0.73 -3.65
CA GLY A 183 25.58 0.45 -4.82
C GLY A 183 24.10 0.86 -4.67
N TYR A 184 23.78 1.67 -3.66
CA TYR A 184 22.45 2.20 -3.41
C TYR A 184 22.33 3.67 -3.85
N GLN A 185 21.09 4.14 -3.97
CA GLN A 185 20.78 5.55 -4.11
C GLN A 185 20.56 6.18 -2.74
N GLN A 186 20.77 7.49 -2.63
CA GLN A 186 20.49 8.26 -1.43
C GLN A 186 19.26 9.13 -1.67
N MET A 187 18.20 8.92 -0.90
CA MET A 187 16.92 9.62 -1.02
C MET A 187 16.55 10.30 0.30
N GLY A 188 15.86 11.44 0.22
CA GLY A 188 15.42 12.20 1.40
C GLY A 188 14.03 11.78 1.86
N PHE A 189 13.93 11.26 3.08
CA PHE A 189 12.69 10.80 3.70
C PHE A 189 12.08 11.91 4.58
N SER A 190 10.74 12.02 4.56
CA SER A 190 9.95 12.87 5.46
C SER A 190 9.83 12.20 6.83
N GLU A 191 10.08 12.94 7.90
CA GLU A 191 9.94 12.45 9.28
C GLU A 191 8.48 12.54 9.74
N TYR A 192 8.03 11.51 10.44
CA TYR A 192 6.72 11.46 11.09
C TYR A 192 6.95 11.11 12.57
N ASP A 193 6.60 12.04 13.46
CA ASP A 193 6.54 11.82 14.89
C ASP A 193 5.20 11.16 15.24
N THR A 194 5.24 9.90 15.65
CA THR A 194 4.05 9.12 16.03
C THR A 194 3.62 9.38 17.47
N GLY A 195 4.34 10.21 18.23
CA GLY A 195 4.03 10.48 19.64
C GLY A 195 4.19 9.27 20.56
N ARG A 196 4.83 8.18 20.10
CA ARG A 196 4.85 6.83 20.72
C ARG A 196 3.51 6.10 20.71
N GLU A 197 2.62 6.46 19.78
CA GLU A 197 1.43 5.67 19.51
C GLU A 197 1.80 4.32 18.88
N GLU A 198 1.09 3.26 19.27
CA GLU A 198 1.33 1.90 18.75
C GLU A 198 0.82 1.72 17.31
N SER A 199 0.04 2.67 16.78
CA SER A 199 -0.45 2.68 15.40
C SER A 199 -0.40 4.08 14.81
N TRP A 200 -0.04 4.20 13.54
CA TRP A 200 -0.01 5.48 12.84
C TRP A 200 -0.44 5.31 11.38
N THR A 201 -1.09 6.33 10.81
CA THR A 201 -1.50 6.34 9.39
C THR A 201 -1.10 7.63 8.71
N VAL A 202 -0.43 7.51 7.56
CA VAL A 202 -0.09 8.62 6.67
C VAL A 202 -0.98 8.59 5.44
N GLN A 203 -1.51 9.75 5.04
CA GLN A 203 -2.25 9.93 3.78
C GLN A 203 -1.37 10.67 2.77
N LEU A 204 -1.17 10.05 1.61
CA LEU A 204 -0.49 10.63 0.46
C LEU A 204 -1.55 11.24 -0.46
N SER A 205 -1.48 12.54 -0.70
CA SER A 205 -2.41 13.27 -1.56
C SER A 205 -1.67 14.08 -2.60
N ASP A 206 -2.33 14.38 -3.74
CA ASP A 206 -1.75 15.11 -4.88
C ASP A 206 -1.35 16.56 -4.54
N LYS A 207 -1.79 17.06 -3.38
CA LYS A 207 -1.33 18.34 -2.86
C LYS A 207 -0.16 18.06 -1.92
N PRO A 208 1.04 18.58 -2.19
CA PRO A 208 2.15 18.42 -1.26
C PRO A 208 1.74 19.04 0.07
N SER A 209 1.58 18.20 1.09
CA SER A 209 1.54 18.68 2.46
C SER A 209 2.94 19.18 2.77
N THR A 210 3.14 20.50 2.72
CA THR A 210 4.24 21.11 3.45
C THR A 210 4.08 20.62 4.88
N GLN A 211 5.00 19.77 5.35
CA GLN A 211 5.04 19.40 6.76
C GLN A 211 5.41 20.65 7.54
N GLU A 212 4.39 21.43 7.86
CA GLU A 212 4.43 22.50 8.81
C GLU A 212 4.63 21.83 10.16
N SER A 213 5.90 21.78 10.56
CA SER A 213 6.36 21.42 11.90
C SER A 213 5.45 22.10 12.92
N GLN A 214 4.49 21.36 13.50
CA GLN A 214 3.67 21.87 14.59
C GLN A 214 4.53 21.90 15.86
N ASN A 215 5.20 23.06 16.00
CA ASN A 215 5.64 23.74 17.22
C ASN A 215 5.99 22.89 18.45
#